data_AF-A0A7V2W6Q9-F1
#
_entry.id   AF-A0A7V2W6Q9-F1
#
_cell.length_a   1.000
_cell.length_b   1.000
_cell.length_c   1.000
_cell.angle_alpha   90.00
_cell.angle_beta   90.00
_cell.angle_gamma   90.00
#
_symmetry.space_group_name_H-M   'P 1'
#
loop_
_entity.id
_entity.type
_entity.pdbx_description
1 polymer ?
#
loop_
_entity_poly.entity_id
_entity_poly.type
_entity_poly.pdbx_seq_one_letter_code
_entity_poly.pdbx_strand_id
1 'polypeptide(L)'
;MKKIKTAPLLWFLKYKGWTLEKKTQRYYVMLPPAGLPFEQDARFYVPLEKFEGTQGYWDSVSGLLESLSFLYDIEKIELQLMFSKSLDKIKKDIEDRKGMVAQAS
;
A
#
# COMPACT_ATOMS: atom_id res chain seq x y z
N MET A 1 -8.40 -10.35 -13.59
CA MET A 1 -7.79 -9.78 -12.37
C MET A 1 -7.81 -8.25 -12.48
N LYS A 2 -8.30 -7.51 -11.48
CA LYS A 2 -8.32 -6.03 -11.54
C LYS A 2 -6.90 -5.49 -11.33
N LYS A 3 -6.53 -4.44 -12.06
CA LYS A 3 -5.19 -3.85 -12.02
C LYS A 3 -4.98 -3.07 -10.72
N ILE A 4 -3.99 -3.47 -9.93
CA ILE A 4 -3.55 -2.73 -8.73
C ILE A 4 -2.71 -1.55 -9.18
N LYS A 5 -3.09 -0.35 -8.72
CA LYS A 5 -2.39 0.88 -9.04
C LYS A 5 -1.38 1.19 -7.94
N THR A 6 -0.20 1.64 -8.35
CA THR A 6 0.89 1.94 -7.41
C THR A 6 0.59 3.20 -6.60
N ALA A 7 -0.03 4.22 -7.20
CA ALA A 7 -0.34 5.47 -6.51
C ALA A 7 -1.22 5.27 -5.25
N PRO A 8 -2.35 4.55 -5.30
CA PRO A 8 -3.08 4.04 -4.13
C PRO A 8 -2.24 3.36 -3.06
N LEU A 9 -1.40 2.41 -3.47
CA LEU A 9 -0.58 1.61 -2.56
C LEU A 9 0.43 2.50 -1.81
N LEU A 10 1.15 3.38 -2.53
CA LEU A 10 2.07 4.34 -1.92
C LEU A 10 1.38 5.28 -0.94
N TRP A 11 0.20 5.76 -1.30
CA TRP A 11 -0.55 6.66 -0.44
C TRP A 11 -1.00 5.94 0.84
N PHE A 12 -1.47 4.69 0.73
CA PHE A 12 -1.84 3.87 1.89
C PHE A 12 -0.65 3.65 2.84
N LEU A 13 0.52 3.31 2.28
CA LEU A 13 1.74 3.16 3.09
C LEU A 13 2.09 4.46 3.83
N LYS A 14 2.08 5.60 3.12
CA LYS A 14 2.30 6.91 3.76
C LYS A 14 1.27 7.22 4.85
N TYR A 15 0.00 6.91 4.61
CA TYR A 15 -1.07 7.07 5.59
C TYR A 15 -0.84 6.22 6.84
N LYS A 16 -0.28 5.02 6.68
CA LYS A 16 0.12 4.12 7.77
C LYS A 16 1.46 4.50 8.42
N GLY A 17 2.05 5.65 8.08
CA GLY A 17 3.29 6.15 8.69
C GLY A 17 4.58 5.61 8.06
N TRP A 18 4.51 4.94 6.91
CA TRP A 18 5.70 4.49 6.20
C TRP A 18 6.45 5.65 5.57
N THR A 19 7.77 5.57 5.60
CA THR A 19 8.66 6.64 5.11
C THR A 19 9.28 6.25 3.77
N LEU A 20 9.35 7.18 2.83
CA LEU A 20 10.07 6.97 1.57
C LEU A 20 11.58 7.15 1.81
N GLU A 21 12.37 6.09 1.64
CA GLU A 21 13.84 6.17 1.71
C GLU A 21 14.41 6.75 0.41
N LYS A 22 14.06 6.14 -0.73
CA LYS A 22 14.54 6.57 -2.05
C LYS A 22 13.65 6.07 -3.19
N LYS A 23 13.82 6.67 -4.36
CA LYS A 23 13.25 6.22 -5.63
C LYS A 23 14.36 5.70 -6.53
N THR A 24 14.21 4.47 -7.01
CA THR A 24 15.11 3.84 -7.99
C THR A 24 14.50 3.90 -9.39
N GLN A 25 15.20 3.34 -10.39
CA GLN A 25 14.65 3.22 -11.74
C GLN A 25 13.41 2.31 -11.82
N ARG A 26 13.23 1.38 -10.86
CA ARG A 26 12.20 0.33 -10.86
C ARG A 26 11.23 0.37 -9.68
N TYR A 27 11.62 0.94 -8.54
CA TYR A 27 10.89 0.86 -7.29
C TYR A 27 10.95 2.16 -6.49
N TYR A 28 9.92 2.42 -5.69
CA TYR A 28 10.02 3.21 -4.47
C TYR A 28 10.45 2.29 -3.32
N VAL A 29 11.45 2.71 -2.54
CA VAL A 29 11.89 1.99 -1.35
C VAL A 29 11.26 2.64 -0.14
N MET A 30 10.40 1.90 0.56
CA MET A 30 9.66 2.36 1.73
C MET A 30 10.19 1.68 2.99
N LEU A 31 10.30 2.45 4.07
CA LEU A 31 10.64 1.98 5.41
C LEU A 31 9.37 1.89 6.24
N PRO A 32 9.15 0.79 6.97
CA PRO A 32 8.03 0.66 7.87
C PRO A 32 8.18 1.63 9.06
N PRO A 33 7.06 2.07 9.67
CA PRO A 33 7.11 2.81 10.93
C PRO A 33 7.68 1.94 12.07
N ALA A 34 8.24 2.60 13.09
CA ALA A 34 8.63 1.95 14.32
C ALA A 34 7.40 1.28 14.99
N GLY A 35 7.57 0.07 15.50
CA GLY A 35 6.50 -0.70 16.17
C GLY A 35 5.85 -1.79 15.33
N LEU A 36 6.19 -1.90 14.03
CA LEU A 36 5.87 -3.11 13.26
C LEU A 36 6.89 -4.23 13.55
N PRO A 37 6.49 -5.50 13.50
CA PRO A 37 7.32 -6.65 13.88
C PRO A 37 8.31 -7.02 12.77
N PHE A 38 9.17 -6.07 12.40
CA PHE A 38 10.20 -6.27 11.39
C PHE A 38 11.60 -6.26 12.00
N GLU A 39 12.53 -6.93 11.32
CA GLU A 39 13.95 -6.77 11.59
C GLU A 39 14.38 -5.30 11.45
N GLN A 40 15.43 -4.91 12.16
CA GLN A 40 16.08 -3.61 11.92
C GLN A 40 16.45 -3.49 10.44
N ASP A 41 16.20 -2.32 9.85
CA ASP A 41 16.47 -1.99 8.44
C ASP A 41 15.61 -2.69 7.38
N ALA A 42 14.43 -3.20 7.73
CA ALA A 42 13.49 -3.74 6.75
C ALA A 42 13.12 -2.71 5.66
N ARG A 43 13.28 -3.12 4.39
CA ARG A 43 12.97 -2.30 3.21
C ARG A 43 11.91 -2.97 2.35
N PHE A 44 10.95 -2.17 1.90
CA PHE A 44 9.84 -2.62 1.06
C PHE A 44 9.88 -1.94 -0.30
N TYR A 45 9.80 -2.75 -1.35
CA TYR A 45 10.00 -2.30 -2.72
C TYR A 45 8.66 -2.20 -3.45
N VAL A 46 8.15 -0.99 -3.57
CA VAL A 46 6.91 -0.71 -4.28
C VAL A 46 7.22 -0.43 -5.76
N PRO A 47 6.84 -1.30 -6.72
CA PRO A 47 7.23 -1.14 -8.12
C PRO A 47 6.58 0.08 -8.76
N LEU A 48 7.26 0.70 -9.74
CA LEU A 48 6.72 1.85 -10.48
C LEU A 48 5.65 1.42 -11.50
N GLU A 49 4.60 2.23 -11.68
CA GLU A 49 3.50 1.96 -12.63
C GLU A 49 3.96 1.73 -14.07
N LYS A 50 5.08 2.33 -14.49
CA LYS A 50 5.62 2.12 -15.84
C LYS A 50 6.07 0.67 -16.11
N PHE A 51 6.15 -0.18 -15.09
CA PHE A 51 6.42 -1.62 -15.21
C PHE A 51 5.17 -2.49 -15.05
N GLU A 52 4.00 -1.88 -14.94
CA GLU A 52 2.72 -2.57 -14.92
C GLU A 52 2.59 -3.44 -16.18
N GLY A 53 2.44 -4.75 -15.99
CA GLY A 53 2.40 -5.73 -17.09
C GLY A 53 3.63 -6.63 -17.20
N THR A 54 4.69 -6.38 -16.43
CA THR A 54 5.81 -7.31 -16.29
C THR A 54 5.54 -8.34 -15.19
N GLN A 55 6.10 -9.56 -15.33
CA GLN A 55 5.97 -10.59 -14.29
C GLN A 55 6.51 -10.11 -12.93
N GLY A 56 7.70 -9.48 -12.93
CA GLY A 56 8.32 -8.95 -11.72
C GLY A 56 7.52 -7.85 -11.02
N TYR A 57 6.70 -7.09 -11.74
CA TYR A 57 5.76 -6.15 -11.14
C TYR A 57 4.70 -6.88 -10.30
N TRP A 58 4.09 -7.92 -10.88
CA TRP A 58 3.02 -8.66 -10.21
C TRP A 58 3.51 -9.47 -9.02
N ASP A 59 4.71 -10.07 -9.12
CA ASP A 59 5.33 -10.78 -8.00
C ASP A 59 5.59 -9.80 -6.83
N SER A 60 6.16 -8.63 -7.13
CA SER A 60 6.44 -7.58 -6.14
C SER A 60 5.17 -7.06 -5.47
N VAL A 61 4.14 -6.75 -6.26
CA VAL A 61 2.85 -6.27 -5.73
C VAL A 61 2.17 -7.36 -4.90
N SER A 62 2.15 -8.61 -5.37
CA SER A 62 1.50 -9.71 -4.65
C SER A 62 2.15 -9.96 -3.29
N GLY A 63 3.49 -9.98 -3.23
CA GLY A 63 4.23 -10.13 -1.97
C GLY A 63 4.01 -8.96 -1.01
N LEU A 64 3.93 -7.72 -1.54
CA LEU A 64 3.57 -6.56 -0.74
C LEU A 64 2.16 -6.67 -0.16
N LEU A 65 1.16 -7.04 -0.96
CA LEU A 65 -0.21 -7.16 -0.47
C LEU A 65 -0.35 -8.26 0.59
N GLU A 66 0.38 -9.34 0.45
CA GLU A 66 0.41 -10.42 1.43
C GLU A 66 1.02 -9.96 2.75
N SER A 67 2.14 -9.25 2.69
CA SER A 67 2.76 -8.64 3.86
C SER A 67 1.80 -7.66 4.54
N LEU A 68 1.17 -6.76 3.78
CA LEU A 68 0.23 -5.77 4.32
C LEU A 68 -1.04 -6.42 4.87
N SER A 69 -1.51 -7.50 4.25
CA SER A 69 -2.67 -8.27 4.71
C SER A 69 -2.41 -8.82 6.12
N PHE A 70 -1.25 -9.45 6.32
CA PHE A 70 -0.84 -9.97 7.61
C PHE A 70 -0.62 -8.86 8.66
N LEU A 71 0.07 -7.78 8.29
CA LEU A 71 0.43 -6.71 9.23
C LEU A 71 -0.77 -5.93 9.77
N TYR A 72 -1.77 -5.70 8.92
CA TYR A 72 -2.91 -4.85 9.26
C TYR A 72 -4.18 -5.63 9.56
N ASP A 73 -4.11 -6.96 9.55
CA ASP A 73 -5.26 -7.84 9.69
C ASP A 73 -6.39 -7.46 8.73
N ILE A 74 -6.03 -7.26 7.46
CA ILE A 74 -6.96 -6.93 6.36
C ILE A 74 -6.88 -8.05 5.34
N GLU A 75 -8.01 -8.52 4.82
CA GLU A 75 -7.97 -9.57 3.80
C GLU A 75 -7.24 -9.10 2.53
N LYS A 76 -6.39 -9.96 1.96
CA LYS A 76 -5.65 -9.66 0.72
C LYS A 76 -6.58 -9.22 -0.41
N ILE A 77 -7.78 -9.80 -0.51
CA ILE A 77 -8.78 -9.43 -1.52
C ILE A 77 -9.32 -8.02 -1.32
N GLU A 78 -9.52 -7.57 -0.08
CA GLU A 78 -9.96 -6.22 0.23
C GLU A 78 -8.89 -5.19 -0.12
N LEU A 79 -7.62 -5.48 0.16
CA LEU A 79 -6.49 -4.65 -0.25
C LEU A 79 -6.41 -4.55 -1.78
N GLN A 80 -6.57 -5.67 -2.50
CA GLN A 80 -6.61 -5.67 -3.97
C GLN A 80 -7.74 -4.79 -4.51
N LEU A 81 -8.94 -4.92 -3.94
CA LEU A 81 -10.10 -4.12 -4.34
C LEU A 81 -9.86 -2.64 -4.06
N MET A 82 -9.34 -2.30 -2.88
CA MET A 82 -8.99 -0.94 -2.50
C MET A 82 -8.00 -0.34 -3.50
N PHE A 83 -6.88 -1.00 -3.74
CA PHE A 83 -5.83 -0.46 -4.61
C PHE A 83 -6.10 -0.58 -6.10
N SER A 84 -7.19 -1.24 -6.50
CA SER A 84 -7.70 -1.19 -7.87
C SER A 84 -8.51 0.08 -8.17
N LYS A 85 -8.96 0.82 -7.14
CA LYS A 85 -9.69 2.09 -7.28
C LYS A 85 -8.73 3.24 -7.67
N SER A 86 -9.30 4.36 -8.12
CA SER A 86 -8.52 5.61 -8.24
C SER A 86 -8.13 6.15 -6.87
N LEU A 87 -7.02 6.89 -6.81
CA LEU A 87 -6.53 7.48 -5.56
C LEU A 87 -7.59 8.38 -4.89
N ASP A 88 -8.32 9.18 -5.66
CA ASP A 88 -9.35 10.07 -5.12
C ASP A 88 -10.51 9.33 -4.47
N LYS A 89 -10.89 8.15 -5.01
CA LYS A 89 -11.92 7.30 -4.39
C LYS A 89 -11.44 6.73 -3.06
N ILE A 90 -10.15 6.39 -2.95
CA ILE A 90 -9.59 5.83 -1.71
C ILE A 90 -9.47 6.90 -0.63
N LYS A 91 -9.00 8.09 -0.99
CA LYS A 91 -8.95 9.24 -0.06
C LYS A 91 -10.34 9.53 0.50
N LYS A 92 -11.34 9.64 -0.39
CA LYS A 92 -12.73 9.86 -0.01
C LYS A 92 -13.26 8.74 0.89
N ASP A 93 -13.08 7.46 0.52
CA ASP A 93 -13.54 6.32 1.34
C ASP A 93 -12.94 6.36 2.77
N ILE A 94 -11.70 6.82 2.93
CA ILE A 94 -11.03 6.90 4.24
C ILE A 94 -11.48 8.14 5.02
N GLU A 95 -11.66 9.29 4.36
CA GLU A 95 -12.22 10.49 4.98
C GLU A 95 -13.65 10.26 5.47
N ASP A 96 -14.49 9.64 4.64
CA ASP A 96 -15.87 9.28 4.97
C ASP A 96 -15.90 8.36 6.20
N ARG A 97 -15.03 7.33 6.25
CA ARG A 97 -14.90 6.44 7.42
C ARG A 97 -14.46 7.16 8.69
N LYS A 98 -13.57 8.16 8.60
CA LYS A 98 -13.19 8.98 9.76
C LYS A 98 -14.34 9.83 10.27
N GLY A 99 -15.13 10.42 9.35
CA GLY A 99 -16.30 11.23 9.70
C GLY A 99 -17.37 10.44 10.46
N MET A 100 -17.59 9.18 10.09
CA MET A 100 -18.57 8.31 10.76
C MET A 100 -18.16 7.94 12.20
N VAL A 101 -16.86 7.73 12.45
CA VAL A 101 -16.36 7.43 13.81
C VAL A 101 -16.42 8.66 14.72
N ALA A 102 -16.16 9.85 14.17
CA ALA A 102 -16.24 11.11 14.91
C ALA A 102 -17.67 11.53 15.28
N GLN A 103 -18.69 11.04 14.57
CA GLN A 103 -20.10 11.30 14.87
C GLN A 103 -20.75 10.27 15.81
N ALA A 104 -20.07 9.14 16.05
CA ALA A 104 -20.51 8.09 16.97
C ALA A 104 -19.87 8.21 18.38
N SER A 105 -19.06 9.25 18.60
CA SER A 105 -18.43 9.61 19.89
C SER A 105 -19.02 10.92 20.40
#